data_AF-A0A926RCR8-F1
#
_entry.id   AF-A0A926RCR8-F1
#
_cell.length_a   1.000
_cell.length_b   1.000
_cell.length_c   1.000
_cell.angle_alpha   90.00
_cell.angle_beta   90.00
_cell.angle_gamma   90.00
#
_symmetry.space_group_name_H-M   'P 1'
#
loop_
_entity.id
_entity.type
_entity.pdbx_description
1 polymer ?
#
loop_
_entity_poly.entity_id
_entity_poly.type
_entity_poly.pdbx_seq_one_letter_code
_entity_poly.pdbx_strand_id
1 'polypeptide(L)'
;TMAGYAVMMKEIVDQLDHNKISHIILQAGVGGMAGAMIAGVARYLKNIPITVVVEPDSAACVLESIRTGKIEKIDIIRESLMGGMSCGEVSLVPWEILKNSVKYCISLPDDDIAKTMKLLGNANFSDEKIIAGENSTPGVISLISSCENEKIKEKMQLNKNSNVLLIGCEGDTDKEMYQKLINQ
;
A
#
# COMPACT_ATOMS: atom_id res chain seq x y z
N THR A 1 5.04 -8.53 16.97
CA THR A 1 5.81 -7.44 16.35
C THR A 1 4.95 -6.39 15.64
N MET A 2 3.67 -6.64 15.31
CA MET A 2 2.75 -5.68 14.66
C MET A 2 2.63 -4.30 15.34
N ALA A 3 2.64 -4.22 16.68
CA ALA A 3 2.45 -2.97 17.41
C ALA A 3 3.55 -1.91 17.13
N GLY A 4 4.76 -2.33 16.72
CA GLY A 4 5.84 -1.40 16.39
C GLY A 4 5.51 -0.52 15.18
N TYR A 5 4.87 -1.08 14.15
CA TYR A 5 4.49 -0.34 12.95
C TYR A 5 3.47 0.78 13.22
N ALA A 6 2.66 0.67 14.29
CA ALA A 6 1.71 1.72 14.65
C ALA A 6 2.40 3.03 15.10
N VAL A 7 3.69 2.99 15.45
CA VAL A 7 4.48 4.19 15.77
C VAL A 7 4.65 5.08 14.54
N MET A 8 4.77 4.50 13.34
CA MET A 8 4.85 5.27 12.09
C MET A 8 3.64 6.20 11.92
N MET A 9 2.45 5.73 12.29
CA MET A 9 1.24 6.57 12.23
C MET A 9 1.30 7.74 13.23
N LYS A 10 1.96 7.57 14.38
CA LYS A 10 2.17 8.68 15.33
C LYS A 10 3.10 9.73 14.73
N GLU A 11 4.22 9.31 14.13
CA GLU A 11 5.17 10.19 13.47
C GLU A 11 4.51 10.98 12.33
N ILE A 12 3.74 10.29 11.48
CA ILE A 12 2.99 10.92 10.39
C ILE A 12 2.02 11.98 10.92
N VAL A 13 1.27 11.68 12.00
CA VAL A 13 0.34 12.65 12.58
C VAL A 13 1.06 13.90 13.10
N ASP A 14 2.24 13.72 13.70
CA ASP A 14 3.04 14.83 14.20
C ASP A 14 3.62 15.69 13.06
N GLN A 15 3.87 15.09 11.89
CA GLN A 15 4.37 15.78 10.69
C GLN A 15 3.28 16.49 9.88
N LEU A 16 2.01 16.06 9.98
CA LEU A 16 0.92 16.57 9.12
C LEU A 16 0.40 17.97 9.49
N ASP A 17 0.83 18.55 10.61
CA ASP A 17 0.46 19.91 11.07
C ASP A 17 -1.03 20.26 10.85
N HIS A 18 -1.91 19.44 11.44
CA HIS A 18 -3.38 19.52 11.34
C HIS A 18 -4.04 19.14 10.00
N ASN A 19 -3.27 18.80 8.96
CA ASN A 19 -3.86 18.31 7.71
C ASN A 19 -4.59 16.98 7.90
N LYS A 20 -5.80 16.90 7.36
CA LYS A 20 -6.62 15.67 7.43
C LYS A 20 -6.23 14.73 6.31
N ILE A 21 -6.04 13.46 6.67
CA ILE A 21 -5.91 12.37 5.70
C ILE A 21 -7.31 11.95 5.27
N SER A 22 -7.58 11.94 3.96
CA SER A 22 -8.85 11.49 3.39
C SER A 22 -8.81 10.03 2.97
N HIS A 23 -7.66 9.57 2.50
CA HIS A 23 -7.42 8.20 2.02
C HIS A 23 -6.08 7.71 2.51
N ILE A 24 -5.98 6.42 2.81
CA ILE A 24 -4.72 5.75 3.10
C ILE A 24 -4.64 4.50 2.22
N ILE A 25 -3.53 4.35 1.49
CA ILE A 25 -3.27 3.16 0.66
C ILE A 25 -2.13 2.39 1.29
N LEU A 26 -2.39 1.14 1.63
CA LEU A 26 -1.50 0.29 2.42
C LEU A 26 -1.16 -0.97 1.63
N GLN A 27 0.13 -1.17 1.36
CA GLN A 27 0.60 -2.45 0.83
C GLN A 27 0.42 -3.58 1.85
N ALA A 28 0.04 -4.75 1.37
CA ALA A 28 -0.09 -5.95 2.19
C ALA A 28 0.65 -7.15 1.57
N GLY A 29 1.47 -7.82 2.37
CA GLY A 29 1.73 -9.26 2.25
C GLY A 29 0.76 -9.99 3.18
N VAL A 30 1.27 -10.54 4.29
CA VAL A 30 0.41 -11.13 5.35
C VAL A 30 -0.47 -10.11 6.12
N GLY A 31 -0.46 -8.82 5.75
CA GLY A 31 -1.28 -7.76 6.33
C GLY A 31 -0.75 -7.09 7.62
N GLY A 32 0.42 -7.49 8.12
CA GLY A 32 0.99 -6.99 9.38
C GLY A 32 1.11 -5.47 9.48
N MET A 33 1.80 -4.85 8.52
CA MET A 33 1.96 -3.40 8.47
C MET A 33 0.60 -2.70 8.27
N ALA A 34 -0.21 -3.17 7.31
CA ALA A 34 -1.52 -2.60 7.03
C ALA A 34 -2.45 -2.59 8.27
N GLY A 35 -2.54 -3.72 8.99
CA GLY A 35 -3.31 -3.82 10.22
C GLY A 35 -2.79 -2.89 11.32
N ALA A 36 -1.48 -2.74 11.46
CA ALA A 36 -0.88 -1.82 12.42
C ALA A 36 -1.16 -0.35 12.10
N MET A 37 -1.07 0.03 10.82
CA MET A 37 -1.38 1.39 10.36
C MET A 37 -2.85 1.74 10.60
N ILE A 38 -3.77 0.81 10.34
CA ILE A 38 -5.19 0.98 10.64
C ILE A 38 -5.43 1.13 12.16
N ALA A 39 -4.77 0.33 12.98
CA ALA A 39 -4.83 0.50 14.44
C ALA A 39 -4.27 1.85 14.89
N GLY A 40 -3.18 2.32 14.25
CA GLY A 40 -2.62 3.64 14.44
C GLY A 40 -3.60 4.76 14.05
N VAL A 41 -4.29 4.62 12.92
CA VAL A 41 -5.34 5.54 12.46
C VAL A 41 -6.42 5.68 13.54
N ALA A 42 -6.94 4.55 14.04
CA ALA A 42 -7.97 4.55 15.08
C ALA A 42 -7.48 5.19 16.39
N ARG A 43 -6.17 5.15 16.65
CA ARG A 43 -5.56 5.69 17.88
C ARG A 43 -5.22 7.17 17.79
N TYR A 44 -4.70 7.63 16.65
CA TYR A 44 -4.05 8.94 16.53
C TYR A 44 -4.81 9.93 15.64
N LEU A 45 -5.65 9.47 14.72
CA LEU A 45 -6.44 10.36 13.87
C LEU A 45 -7.82 10.63 14.47
N LYS A 46 -8.30 11.87 14.28
CA LYS A 46 -9.66 12.28 14.68
C LYS A 46 -10.72 11.86 13.67
N ASN A 47 -10.32 11.51 12.46
CA ASN A 47 -11.19 11.02 11.39
C ASN A 47 -10.69 9.67 10.88
N ILE A 48 -11.60 8.87 10.35
CA ILE A 48 -11.27 7.60 9.70
C ILE A 48 -11.17 7.86 8.19
N PRO A 49 -9.97 7.80 7.59
CA PRO A 49 -9.80 7.88 6.14
C PRO A 49 -10.39 6.65 5.45
N ILE A 50 -10.64 6.75 4.14
CA ILE A 50 -10.92 5.59 3.30
C ILE A 50 -9.65 4.74 3.20
N THR A 51 -9.70 3.53 3.75
CA THR A 51 -8.60 2.58 3.74
C THR A 51 -8.65 1.70 2.49
N VAL A 52 -7.55 1.68 1.76
CA VAL A 52 -7.33 0.84 0.59
C VAL A 52 -6.16 -0.09 0.86
N VAL A 53 -6.32 -1.38 0.58
CA VAL A 53 -5.21 -2.34 0.58
C VAL A 53 -4.77 -2.61 -0.85
N VAL A 54 -3.45 -2.68 -1.07
CA VAL A 54 -2.86 -3.05 -2.36
C VAL A 54 -1.99 -4.30 -2.22
N GLU A 55 -2.13 -5.23 -3.15
CA GLU A 55 -1.42 -6.51 -3.21
C GLU A 55 -0.95 -6.83 -4.64
N PRO A 56 0.10 -7.65 -4.83
CA PRO A 56 0.37 -8.25 -6.13
C PRO A 56 -0.79 -9.14 -6.57
N ASP A 57 -1.11 -9.13 -7.86
CA ASP A 57 -2.13 -10.00 -8.45
C ASP A 57 -1.85 -11.51 -8.26
N SER A 58 -0.58 -11.91 -8.13
CA SER A 58 -0.18 -13.30 -7.91
C SER A 58 -0.25 -13.75 -6.45
N ALA A 59 -0.41 -12.82 -5.49
CA ALA A 59 -0.45 -13.12 -4.05
C ALA A 59 -1.46 -12.26 -3.27
N ALA A 60 -2.64 -12.00 -3.85
CA ALA A 60 -3.68 -11.13 -3.29
C ALA A 60 -4.52 -11.76 -2.15
N CYS A 61 -3.85 -12.31 -1.12
CA CYS A 61 -4.49 -13.13 -0.09
C CYS A 61 -5.46 -12.34 0.80
N VAL A 62 -5.21 -11.06 1.06
CA VAL A 62 -6.10 -10.18 1.85
C VAL A 62 -7.35 -9.86 1.04
N LEU A 63 -7.23 -9.53 -0.25
CA LEU A 63 -8.35 -9.28 -1.16
C LEU A 63 -9.26 -10.49 -1.19
N GLU A 64 -8.71 -11.68 -1.41
CA GLU A 64 -9.47 -12.92 -1.48
C GLU A 64 -10.16 -13.22 -0.14
N SER A 65 -9.45 -13.04 0.97
CA SER A 65 -10.03 -13.26 2.30
C SER A 65 -11.18 -12.29 2.61
N ILE A 66 -11.04 -11.01 2.25
CA ILE A 66 -12.11 -10.01 2.38
C ILE A 66 -13.30 -10.38 1.49
N ARG A 67 -13.05 -10.84 0.27
CA ARG A 67 -14.08 -11.20 -0.71
C ARG A 67 -14.93 -12.38 -0.23
N THR A 68 -14.32 -13.40 0.36
CA THR A 68 -15.05 -14.59 0.85
C THR A 68 -15.51 -14.47 2.30
N GLY A 69 -14.99 -13.49 3.05
CA GLY A 69 -15.31 -13.27 4.46
C GLY A 69 -14.59 -14.21 5.43
N LYS A 70 -13.61 -14.99 4.98
CA LYS A 70 -12.79 -15.89 5.78
C LYS A 70 -11.35 -15.89 5.26
N ILE A 71 -10.40 -16.37 6.06
CA ILE A 71 -9.00 -16.48 5.62
C ILE A 71 -8.93 -17.49 4.47
N GLU A 72 -8.43 -17.01 3.32
CA GLU A 72 -8.15 -17.83 2.14
C GLU A 72 -6.64 -17.98 1.95
N LYS A 73 -6.26 -19.13 1.39
CA LYS A 73 -4.90 -19.41 0.97
C LYS A 73 -4.80 -19.36 -0.55
N ILE A 74 -3.89 -18.55 -1.04
CA ILE A 74 -3.51 -18.47 -2.45
C ILE A 74 -2.25 -19.30 -2.66
N ASP A 75 -2.28 -20.13 -3.70
CA ASP A 75 -1.10 -20.82 -4.18
C ASP A 75 -0.33 -19.90 -5.15
N ILE A 76 0.87 -19.48 -4.75
CA ILE A 76 1.68 -18.55 -5.53
C ILE A 76 2.46 -19.36 -6.56
N ILE A 77 1.98 -19.34 -7.81
CA ILE A 77 2.65 -20.02 -8.93
C ILE A 77 3.67 -19.09 -9.60
N ARG A 78 3.41 -17.78 -9.58
CA ARG A 78 4.26 -16.74 -10.15
C ARG A 78 4.77 -15.83 -9.04
N GLU A 79 6.07 -15.80 -8.84
CA GLU A 79 6.71 -14.82 -7.96
C GLU A 79 6.57 -13.41 -8.53
N SER A 80 6.28 -12.45 -7.66
CA SER A 80 6.20 -11.03 -7.99
C SER A 80 7.56 -10.36 -7.72
N LEU A 81 7.86 -9.29 -8.47
CA LEU A 81 8.92 -8.34 -8.15
C LEU A 81 8.73 -7.73 -6.75
N MET A 82 7.48 -7.64 -6.27
CA MET A 82 7.12 -7.26 -4.92
C MET A 82 7.34 -8.41 -3.92
N GLY A 83 8.59 -8.89 -3.80
CA GLY A 83 8.92 -10.08 -3.00
C GLY A 83 8.53 -9.98 -1.52
N GLY A 84 8.50 -8.76 -0.95
CA GLY A 84 8.03 -8.51 0.42
C GLY A 84 6.51 -8.65 0.61
N MET A 85 5.77 -8.74 -0.49
CA MET A 85 4.31 -8.88 -0.54
C MET A 85 3.86 -10.24 -1.10
N SER A 86 4.80 -11.08 -1.58
CA SER A 86 4.53 -12.42 -2.11
C SER A 86 4.13 -13.41 -0.99
N CYS A 87 2.93 -13.24 -0.43
CA CYS A 87 2.41 -13.99 0.72
C CYS A 87 1.09 -14.68 0.37
N GLY A 88 1.00 -15.99 0.57
CA GLY A 88 -0.19 -16.76 0.17
C GLY A 88 -1.33 -16.72 1.18
N GLU A 89 -1.15 -16.23 2.40
CA GLU A 89 -2.17 -16.28 3.45
C GLU A 89 -2.04 -15.09 4.42
N VAL A 90 -3.17 -14.48 4.76
CA VAL A 90 -3.22 -13.37 5.72
C VAL A 90 -2.96 -13.87 7.14
N SER A 91 -2.20 -13.11 7.93
CA SER A 91 -1.98 -13.43 9.33
C SER A 91 -3.26 -13.24 10.16
N LEU A 92 -3.51 -14.14 11.11
CA LEU A 92 -4.71 -14.15 11.98
C LEU A 92 -4.96 -12.80 12.69
N VAL A 93 -3.93 -12.19 13.27
CA VAL A 93 -4.08 -10.95 14.04
C VAL A 93 -4.41 -9.76 13.12
N PRO A 94 -3.66 -9.49 12.03
CA PRO A 94 -4.06 -8.50 11.03
C PRO A 94 -5.44 -8.72 10.45
N TRP A 95 -5.84 -9.97 10.18
CA TRP A 95 -7.16 -10.28 9.62
C TRP A 95 -8.32 -9.72 10.44
N GLU A 96 -8.26 -9.84 11.77
CA GLU A 96 -9.29 -9.30 12.68
C GLU A 96 -9.48 -7.78 12.55
N ILE A 97 -8.43 -7.06 12.17
CA ILE A 97 -8.46 -5.60 11.93
C ILE A 97 -8.92 -5.31 10.50
N LEU A 98 -8.30 -5.98 9.51
CA LEU A 98 -8.48 -5.71 8.09
C LEU A 98 -9.93 -5.95 7.64
N LYS A 99 -10.53 -7.08 8.05
CA LYS A 99 -11.90 -7.47 7.64
C LYS A 99 -12.98 -6.43 8.00
N ASN A 100 -12.72 -5.60 9.01
CA ASN A 100 -13.67 -4.61 9.51
C ASN A 100 -13.34 -3.17 9.06
N SER A 101 -12.14 -2.93 8.53
CA SER A 101 -11.61 -1.57 8.37
C SER A 101 -11.20 -1.23 6.94
N VAL A 102 -10.90 -2.23 6.12
CA VAL A 102 -10.53 -2.03 4.71
C VAL A 102 -11.79 -1.78 3.89
N LYS A 103 -11.81 -0.66 3.15
CA LYS A 103 -12.95 -0.30 2.31
C LYS A 103 -12.84 -0.84 0.90
N TYR A 104 -11.63 -0.83 0.35
CA TYR A 104 -11.32 -1.30 -1.00
C TYR A 104 -10.04 -2.12 -1.01
N CYS A 105 -9.98 -3.11 -1.89
CA CYS A 105 -8.76 -3.85 -2.19
C CYS A 105 -8.44 -3.66 -3.68
N ILE A 106 -7.15 -3.51 -3.98
CA ILE A 106 -6.61 -3.41 -5.33
C ILE A 106 -5.55 -4.49 -5.48
N SER A 107 -5.65 -5.30 -6.52
CA SER A 107 -4.56 -6.15 -6.96
C SER A 107 -4.00 -5.61 -8.27
N LEU A 108 -2.67 -5.65 -8.43
CA LEU A 108 -2.01 -5.13 -9.63
C LEU A 108 -0.84 -6.04 -10.09
N PRO A 109 -0.53 -6.05 -11.40
CA PRO A 109 0.64 -6.73 -11.94
C PRO A 109 1.92 -5.92 -11.71
N ASP A 110 3.07 -6.56 -11.96
CA ASP A 110 4.39 -5.96 -11.76
C ASP A 110 4.80 -4.93 -12.83
N ASP A 111 4.01 -4.77 -13.89
CA ASP A 111 4.38 -4.07 -15.12
C ASP A 111 4.85 -2.61 -14.89
N ASP A 112 4.25 -1.90 -13.93
CA ASP A 112 4.54 -0.50 -13.63
C ASP A 112 5.53 -0.30 -12.47
N ILE A 113 6.04 -1.36 -11.85
CA ILE A 113 6.95 -1.28 -10.69
C ILE A 113 8.23 -0.53 -11.05
N ALA A 114 8.97 -1.02 -12.05
CA ALA A 114 10.25 -0.42 -12.48
C ALA A 114 10.10 1.04 -12.92
N LYS A 115 9.04 1.32 -13.69
CA LYS A 115 8.70 2.68 -14.15
C LYS A 115 8.43 3.61 -12.98
N THR A 116 7.67 3.15 -11.98
CA THR A 116 7.32 3.97 -10.80
C THR A 116 8.53 4.22 -9.91
N MET A 117 9.40 3.22 -9.72
CA MET A 117 10.68 3.38 -9.01
C MET A 117 11.52 4.48 -9.67
N LYS A 118 11.64 4.44 -11.00
CA LYS A 118 12.38 5.43 -11.79
C LYS A 118 11.81 6.83 -11.66
N LEU A 119 10.49 6.98 -11.67
CA LEU A 119 9.83 8.28 -11.50
C LEU A 119 10.07 8.86 -10.09
N LEU A 120 10.01 8.04 -9.04
CA LEU A 120 10.32 8.46 -7.67
C LEU A 120 11.80 8.87 -7.53
N GLY A 121 12.72 8.07 -8.07
CA GLY A 121 14.16 8.35 -8.05
C GLY A 121 14.58 9.59 -8.86
N ASN A 122 13.74 10.00 -9.81
CA ASN A 122 13.94 11.20 -10.62
C ASN A 122 13.17 12.43 -10.13
N ALA A 123 12.54 12.36 -8.94
CA ALA A 123 11.76 13.46 -8.37
C ALA A 123 10.60 13.91 -9.27
N ASN A 124 9.96 12.99 -9.99
CA ASN A 124 8.82 13.32 -10.86
C ASN A 124 7.53 13.63 -10.08
N PHE A 125 7.46 13.25 -8.80
CA PHE A 125 6.27 13.38 -7.95
C PHE A 125 6.46 14.31 -6.73
N SER A 126 7.67 14.81 -6.52
CA SER A 126 8.05 15.63 -5.36
C SER A 126 9.27 16.48 -5.69
N ASP A 127 9.55 17.51 -4.88
CA ASP A 127 10.77 18.33 -5.02
C ASP A 127 12.05 17.54 -4.69
N GLU A 128 11.92 16.45 -3.94
CA GLU A 128 13.02 15.57 -3.55
C GLU A 128 12.96 14.23 -4.29
N LYS A 129 14.13 13.63 -4.47
CA LYS A 129 14.24 12.26 -4.99
C LYS A 129 13.90 11.27 -3.88
N ILE A 130 13.09 10.27 -4.20
CA ILE A 130 12.75 9.19 -3.26
C ILE A 130 13.34 7.89 -3.81
N ILE A 131 14.27 7.29 -3.05
CA ILE A 131 14.79 5.95 -3.34
C ILE A 131 13.74 4.96 -2.82
N ALA A 132 13.00 4.34 -3.74
CA ALA A 132 11.91 3.42 -3.43
C ALA A 132 12.18 2.06 -4.07
N GLY A 133 12.25 1.01 -3.25
CA GLY A 133 12.31 -0.37 -3.74
C GLY A 133 10.98 -0.83 -4.35
N GLU A 134 10.96 -2.07 -4.83
CA GLU A 134 9.83 -2.64 -5.56
C GLU A 134 8.53 -2.58 -4.72
N ASN A 135 8.62 -2.93 -3.43
CA ASN A 135 7.47 -3.00 -2.53
C ASN A 135 6.94 -1.61 -2.08
N SER A 136 7.67 -0.53 -2.39
CA SER A 136 7.28 0.85 -2.05
C SER A 136 6.39 1.53 -3.09
N THR A 137 6.37 1.00 -4.31
CA THR A 137 5.65 1.60 -5.45
C THR A 137 4.16 1.25 -5.60
N PRO A 138 3.61 0.12 -5.09
CA PRO A 138 2.23 -0.29 -5.37
C PRO A 138 1.17 0.72 -4.92
N GLY A 139 1.43 1.45 -3.83
CA GLY A 139 0.55 2.52 -3.37
C GLY A 139 0.44 3.67 -4.39
N VAL A 140 1.55 4.04 -5.02
CA VAL A 140 1.58 5.08 -6.06
C VAL A 140 0.89 4.61 -7.34
N ILE A 141 1.21 3.39 -7.79
CA ILE A 141 0.60 2.79 -8.99
C ILE A 141 -0.91 2.72 -8.84
N SER A 142 -1.39 2.15 -7.72
CA SER A 142 -2.83 2.03 -7.47
C SER A 142 -3.55 3.37 -7.42
N LEU A 143 -2.93 4.43 -6.87
CA LEU A 143 -3.51 5.78 -6.89
C LEU A 143 -3.62 6.34 -8.32
N ILE A 144 -2.55 6.23 -9.11
CA ILE A 144 -2.52 6.71 -10.50
C ILE A 144 -3.58 5.98 -11.32
N SER A 145 -3.57 4.65 -11.32
CA SER A 145 -4.52 3.85 -12.10
C SER A 145 -5.98 4.09 -11.66
N SER A 146 -6.20 4.32 -10.35
CA SER A 146 -7.53 4.67 -9.84
C SER A 146 -7.99 6.05 -10.33
N CYS A 147 -7.07 7.01 -10.50
CA CYS A 147 -7.39 8.34 -11.01
C CYS A 147 -7.62 8.39 -12.52
N GLU A 148 -7.03 7.46 -13.29
CA GLU A 148 -7.19 7.36 -14.74
C GLU A 148 -8.53 6.73 -15.16
N ASN A 149 -9.17 5.98 -14.26
CA ASN A 149 -10.47 5.37 -14.50
C ASN A 149 -11.58 6.14 -13.77
N GLU A 150 -12.40 6.90 -14.50
CA GLU A 150 -13.46 7.76 -13.92
C GLU A 150 -14.41 6.99 -12.98
N LYS A 151 -14.81 5.77 -13.33
CA LYS A 151 -15.72 4.96 -12.50
C LYS A 151 -15.06 4.55 -11.18
N ILE A 152 -13.79 4.17 -11.21
CA ILE A 152 -13.04 3.79 -10.01
C ILE A 152 -12.78 5.03 -9.15
N LYS A 153 -12.36 6.13 -9.77
CA LYS A 153 -12.12 7.42 -9.12
C LYS A 153 -13.35 7.90 -8.35
N GLU A 154 -14.53 7.90 -8.98
CA GLU A 154 -15.79 8.26 -8.36
C GLU A 154 -16.16 7.31 -7.23
N LYS A 155 -16.05 5.99 -7.45
CA LYS A 155 -16.33 4.97 -6.43
C LYS A 155 -15.45 5.13 -5.19
N MET A 156 -14.17 5.45 -5.40
CA MET A 156 -13.21 5.70 -4.33
C MET A 156 -13.33 7.09 -3.71
N GLN A 157 -14.17 7.98 -4.28
CA GLN A 157 -14.34 9.37 -3.83
C GLN A 157 -13.06 10.22 -3.97
N LEU A 158 -12.19 9.87 -4.92
CA LEU A 158 -10.97 10.60 -5.23
C LEU A 158 -11.30 11.87 -6.02
N ASN A 159 -10.92 13.03 -5.48
CA ASN A 159 -11.16 14.33 -6.09
C ASN A 159 -10.05 15.33 -5.72
N LYS A 160 -10.15 16.58 -6.20
CA LYS A 160 -9.14 17.62 -5.97
C LYS A 160 -8.89 17.98 -4.50
N ASN A 161 -9.81 17.63 -3.60
CA ASN A 161 -9.67 17.85 -2.15
C ASN A 161 -9.16 16.61 -1.41
N SER A 162 -8.88 15.52 -2.13
CA SER A 162 -8.34 14.29 -1.53
C SER A 162 -6.89 14.49 -1.13
N ASN A 163 -6.63 14.40 0.17
CA ASN A 163 -5.29 14.24 0.73
C ASN A 163 -5.03 12.75 0.99
N VAL A 164 -4.11 12.14 0.23
CA VAL A 164 -3.87 10.69 0.20
C VAL A 164 -2.54 10.37 0.84
N LEU A 165 -2.54 9.52 1.86
CA LEU A 165 -1.33 8.97 2.48
C LEU A 165 -0.91 7.69 1.76
N LEU A 166 0.32 7.68 1.27
CA LEU A 166 1.01 6.52 0.71
C LEU A 166 2.22 6.18 1.57
N ILE A 167 2.58 4.89 1.65
CA ILE A 167 3.72 4.42 2.43
C ILE A 167 4.74 3.77 1.49
N GLY A 168 5.99 4.22 1.55
CA GLY A 168 7.12 3.46 1.00
C GLY A 168 7.70 2.57 2.09
N CYS A 169 7.65 1.24 1.92
CA CYS A 169 8.07 0.30 2.95
C CYS A 169 9.57 -0.06 2.89
N GLU A 170 10.26 0.30 1.81
CA GLU A 170 11.68 0.03 1.60
C GLU A 170 12.36 0.98 0.58
N GLY A 171 13.69 1.10 0.71
CA GLY A 171 14.57 1.76 -0.25
C GLY A 171 15.23 0.77 -1.20
N ASP A 172 16.50 0.98 -1.55
CA ASP A 172 17.33 0.10 -2.40
C ASP A 172 17.88 -1.12 -1.62
N THR A 173 16.98 -1.90 -1.02
CA THR A 173 17.32 -3.09 -0.20
C THR A 173 18.14 -4.11 -0.99
N ASP A 174 17.79 -4.35 -2.26
CA ASP A 174 18.64 -4.99 -3.25
C ASP A 174 19.15 -3.95 -4.25
N LYS A 175 20.40 -3.52 -4.09
CA LYS A 175 21.02 -2.50 -4.94
C LYS A 175 21.19 -2.93 -6.39
N GLU A 176 21.48 -4.22 -6.63
CA GLU A 176 21.67 -4.72 -7.99
C GLU A 176 20.35 -4.75 -8.73
N MET A 177 19.30 -5.28 -8.08
CA MET A 177 17.94 -5.28 -8.64
C MET A 177 17.44 -3.86 -8.85
N TYR A 178 17.59 -2.98 -7.85
CA TYR A 178 17.20 -1.58 -7.95
C TYR A 178 17.84 -0.90 -9.17
N GLN A 179 19.16 -1.02 -9.34
CA GLN A 179 19.86 -0.47 -10.49
C GLN A 179 19.40 -1.10 -11.81
N LYS A 180 19.13 -2.40 -11.84
CA LYS A 180 18.62 -3.08 -13.02
C LYS A 180 17.22 -2.58 -13.41
N LEU A 181 16.34 -2.30 -12.45
CA LEU A 181 14.97 -1.87 -12.71
C LEU A 181 14.90 -0.41 -13.16
N ILE A 182 15.64 0.50 -12.51
CA ILE A 182 15.59 1.93 -12.90
C ILE A 182 16.26 2.22 -14.25
N ASN A 183 17.14 1.32 -14.71
CA ASN A 183 17.87 1.44 -15.98
C ASN A 183 17.19 0.73 -17.16
N GLN A 184 16.05 0.07 -16.95
CA GLN A 184 15.16 -0.36 -18.03
C GLN A 184 14.49 0.85 -18.68
#